data_AF-A0A368G3A3-F1
#
_entry.id   AF-A0A368G3A3-F1
#
_cell.length_a   1.000
_cell.length_b   1.000
_cell.length_c   1.000
_cell.angle_alpha   90.00
_cell.angle_beta   90.00
_cell.angle_gamma   90.00
#
_symmetry.space_group_name_H-M   'P 1'
#
loop_
_entity.id
_entity.type
_entity.pdbx_description
1 polymer ?
#
loop_
_entity_poly.entity_id
_entity_poly.type
_entity_poly.pdbx_seq_one_letter_code
_entity_poly.pdbx_strand_id
1 'polypeptide(L)'
;MCFLYDGDDIVQQPMRFEWMTENLVHDWRRFLRMRMQKDQNERPFFFYFSFPQVHSAQFASPTFLGSSVRGIYGDSINEMSWAVGEVLDSLVNAGIAENTLVILMSDHGPHAELCLNGGSTAGLKGGKSNSYEGGFRIPFIAWQPGTIKAGRVSNEVISSMDLYRTFRDMQNCPFQMKPQLPLDGTNIMDELLGVSDESPGYLGRRRPIIYYCNTKLMAIRVGNIKVHYKTSPIFLNDSVDPNLSYFCPNGKPRADWQAI
;
A
#
# COMPACT_ATOMS: atom_id res chain seq x y z
N MET A 1 5.83 9.36 -24.30
CA MET A 1 6.96 9.92 -23.54
C MET A 1 6.38 10.50 -22.25
N CYS A 2 6.72 9.97 -21.08
CA CYS A 2 6.15 10.42 -19.80
C CYS A 2 6.87 11.68 -19.28
N PHE A 3 6.15 12.48 -18.48
CA PHE A 3 6.62 13.73 -17.88
C PHE A 3 6.74 13.56 -16.37
N LEU A 4 7.72 14.21 -15.76
CA LEU A 4 7.78 14.43 -14.31
C LEU A 4 7.45 15.90 -14.03
N TYR A 5 6.56 16.14 -13.07
CA TYR A 5 6.14 17.46 -12.64
C TYR A 5 6.64 17.75 -11.22
N ASP A 6 7.00 19.01 -10.97
CA ASP A 6 7.12 19.60 -9.63
C ASP A 6 6.15 20.79 -9.58
N GLY A 7 5.06 20.64 -8.82
CA GLY A 7 3.92 21.55 -8.91
C GLY A 7 3.32 21.56 -10.32
N ASP A 8 3.33 22.73 -10.97
CA ASP A 8 2.80 22.93 -12.32
C ASP A 8 3.90 22.86 -13.41
N ASP A 9 5.16 22.70 -13.03
CA ASP A 9 6.31 22.77 -13.94
C ASP A 9 6.79 21.37 -14.36
N ILE A 10 7.05 21.20 -15.67
CA ILE A 10 7.72 19.99 -16.18
C ILE A 10 9.20 20.08 -15.83
N VAL A 11 9.66 19.21 -14.94
CA VAL A 11 11.07 19.15 -14.52
C VAL A 11 11.87 18.06 -15.25
N GLN A 12 11.20 17.11 -15.91
CA GLN A 12 11.87 16.05 -16.66
C GLN A 12 11.01 15.46 -17.78
N GLN A 13 11.60 15.30 -18.98
CA GLN A 13 11.01 14.59 -20.12
C GLN A 13 12.12 14.05 -21.06
N PRO A 14 12.17 12.73 -21.39
CA PRO A 14 11.38 11.66 -20.79
C PRO A 14 11.69 11.53 -19.31
N MET A 15 10.69 11.09 -18.55
CA MET A 15 10.88 10.67 -17.17
C MET A 15 11.95 9.56 -17.07
N ARG A 16 12.91 9.70 -16.16
CA ARG A 16 13.99 8.75 -15.87
C ARG A 16 13.69 8.07 -14.54
N PHE A 17 13.49 6.76 -14.60
CA PHE A 17 13.16 5.95 -13.42
C PHE A 17 14.35 5.71 -12.49
N GLU A 18 15.56 5.73 -13.02
CA GLU A 18 16.81 5.41 -12.30
C GLU A 18 16.97 6.15 -10.96
N TRP A 19 16.52 7.40 -10.87
CA TRP A 19 16.63 8.24 -9.67
C TRP A 19 15.26 8.64 -9.10
N MET A 20 14.19 7.98 -9.54
CA MET A 20 12.83 8.36 -9.19
C MET A 20 12.59 8.29 -7.68
N THR A 21 13.01 7.19 -7.05
CA THR A 21 12.80 6.98 -5.62
C THR A 21 13.53 8.00 -4.77
N GLU A 22 14.79 8.29 -5.14
CA GLU A 22 15.59 9.31 -4.46
C GLU A 22 14.96 10.70 -4.62
N ASN A 23 14.45 11.03 -5.81
CA ASN A 23 13.74 12.30 -6.04
C ASN A 23 12.47 12.42 -5.18
N LEU A 24 11.71 11.34 -4.99
CA LEU A 24 10.54 11.33 -4.10
C LEU A 24 10.94 11.51 -2.63
N VAL A 25 12.02 10.87 -2.18
CA VAL A 25 12.58 11.07 -0.82
C VAL A 25 13.07 12.51 -0.64
N HIS A 26 13.73 13.07 -1.65
CA HIS A 26 14.18 14.46 -1.64
C HIS A 26 12.98 15.42 -1.53
N ASP A 27 11.90 15.18 -2.26
CA ASP A 27 10.70 15.99 -2.18
C ASP A 27 10.02 15.90 -0.80
N TRP A 28 9.92 14.69 -0.23
CA TRP A 28 9.47 14.51 1.15
C TRP A 28 10.31 15.33 2.15
N ARG A 29 11.64 15.24 2.05
CA ARG A 29 12.56 15.99 2.93
C ARG A 29 12.41 17.50 2.75
N ARG A 30 12.23 17.95 1.51
CA ARG A 30 11.95 19.36 1.18
C ARG A 30 10.64 19.80 1.84
N PHE A 31 9.57 19.03 1.68
CA PHE A 31 8.29 19.28 2.33
C PHE A 31 8.44 19.38 3.85
N LEU A 32 9.02 18.36 4.50
CA LEU A 32 9.17 18.31 5.95
C LEU A 32 9.96 19.51 6.47
N ARG A 33 11.10 19.84 5.84
CA ARG A 33 11.90 21.02 6.20
C ARG A 33 11.07 22.31 6.16
N MET A 34 10.28 22.49 5.10
CA MET A 34 9.41 23.67 4.95
C MET A 34 8.32 23.71 6.02
N ARG A 35 7.72 22.57 6.38
CA ARG A 35 6.75 22.46 7.48
C ARG A 35 7.36 22.85 8.82
N MET A 36 8.51 22.28 9.15
CA MET A 36 9.20 22.54 10.42
C MET A 36 9.57 24.01 10.59
N GLN A 37 9.86 24.72 9.49
CA GLN A 37 10.23 26.14 9.52
C GLN A 37 9.05 27.11 9.57
N LYS A 38 7.90 26.75 8.98
CA LYS A 38 6.82 27.70 8.73
C LYS A 38 5.62 27.53 9.64
N ASP A 39 5.06 26.32 9.73
CA ASP A 39 3.68 26.15 10.22
C ASP A 39 3.42 24.81 10.91
N GLN A 40 4.47 24.11 11.34
CA GLN A 40 4.36 22.81 12.03
C GLN A 40 3.45 22.86 13.26
N ASN A 41 3.52 23.94 14.04
CA ASN A 41 2.72 24.11 15.26
C ASN A 41 1.38 24.80 15.01
N GLU A 42 1.13 25.30 13.80
CA GLU A 42 -0.08 26.06 13.47
C GLU A 42 -1.18 25.15 12.92
N ARG A 43 -0.82 24.14 12.13
CA ARG A 43 -1.78 23.23 11.52
C ARG A 43 -1.18 21.84 11.23
N PRO A 44 -1.98 20.77 11.31
CA PRO A 44 -1.55 19.43 10.92
C PRO A 44 -1.27 19.36 9.41
N PHE A 45 -0.55 18.31 9.00
CA PHE A 45 -0.36 18.00 7.59
C PHE A 45 -0.95 16.63 7.23
N PHE A 46 -1.27 16.47 5.95
CA PHE A 46 -1.51 15.19 5.30
C PHE A 46 -0.57 15.10 4.11
N PHE A 47 0.25 14.05 4.06
CA PHE A 47 1.19 13.81 2.98
C PHE A 47 0.89 12.45 2.35
N TYR A 48 0.55 12.44 1.06
CA TYR A 48 0.29 11.23 0.31
C TYR A 48 1.54 10.84 -0.50
N PHE A 49 2.32 9.91 0.05
CA PHE A 49 3.51 9.39 -0.61
C PHE A 49 3.13 8.19 -1.47
N SER A 50 2.96 8.39 -2.79
CA SER A 50 2.60 7.33 -3.73
C SER A 50 3.82 6.81 -4.46
N PHE A 51 4.31 5.63 -4.07
CA PHE A 51 5.40 4.97 -4.77
C PHE A 51 4.91 4.42 -6.13
N PRO A 52 5.69 4.59 -7.23
CA PRO A 52 5.46 3.86 -8.48
C PRO A 52 5.87 2.38 -8.38
N GLN A 53 6.72 2.03 -7.40
CA GLN A 53 7.09 0.65 -7.10
C GLN A 53 5.89 -0.15 -6.59
N VAL A 54 5.74 -1.44 -6.90
CA VAL A 54 6.54 -2.29 -7.82
C VAL A 54 5.73 -2.63 -9.07
N HIS A 55 5.09 -1.62 -9.67
CA HIS A 55 4.28 -1.82 -10.89
C HIS A 55 5.12 -2.42 -12.04
N SER A 56 4.45 -3.02 -13.04
CA SER A 56 5.09 -3.48 -14.27
C SER A 56 5.81 -2.30 -14.96
N ALA A 57 7.08 -2.49 -15.32
CA ALA A 57 8.14 -1.47 -15.53
C ALA A 57 9.02 -1.25 -14.28
N GLN A 58 9.61 -2.33 -13.78
CA GLN A 58 10.50 -2.33 -12.63
C GLN A 58 11.79 -1.55 -12.91
N PHE A 59 12.27 -0.88 -11.87
CA PHE A 59 13.49 -0.13 -11.86
C PHE A 59 14.07 -0.13 -10.44
N ALA A 60 15.36 0.13 -10.37
CA ALA A 60 16.09 0.43 -9.13
C ALA A 60 17.27 1.32 -9.50
N SER A 61 17.69 2.21 -8.60
CA SER A 61 18.93 2.98 -8.78
C SER A 61 20.17 2.08 -8.77
N PRO A 62 21.32 2.56 -9.29
CA PRO A 62 22.57 1.80 -9.30
C PRO A 62 22.99 1.24 -7.92
N THR A 63 22.58 1.90 -6.83
CA THR A 63 22.84 1.47 -5.45
C THR A 63 22.13 0.17 -5.09
N PHE A 64 20.95 -0.09 -5.67
CA PHE A 64 20.11 -1.25 -5.32
C PHE A 64 20.11 -2.34 -6.38
N LEU A 65 20.66 -2.09 -7.58
CA LEU A 65 20.76 -3.12 -8.62
C LEU A 65 21.58 -4.32 -8.14
N GLY A 66 21.00 -5.51 -8.24
CA GLY A 66 21.60 -6.77 -7.79
C GLY A 66 21.61 -6.95 -6.27
N SER A 67 20.89 -6.12 -5.51
CA SER A 67 20.77 -6.25 -4.05
C SER A 67 19.86 -7.40 -3.61
N SER A 68 18.99 -7.88 -4.50
CA SER A 68 18.01 -8.91 -4.18
C SER A 68 18.20 -10.19 -5.00
N VAL A 69 18.00 -11.33 -4.32
CA VAL A 69 17.87 -12.64 -4.98
C VAL A 69 16.65 -12.73 -5.92
N ARG A 70 15.71 -11.77 -5.83
CA ARG A 70 14.54 -11.68 -6.70
C ARG A 70 14.78 -10.78 -7.93
N GLY A 71 16.05 -10.48 -8.24
CA GLY A 71 16.43 -9.62 -9.35
C GLY A 71 15.78 -8.24 -9.25
N ILE A 72 15.50 -7.62 -10.41
CA ILE A 72 15.02 -6.24 -10.47
C ILE A 72 13.71 -5.99 -9.72
N TYR A 73 12.83 -7.00 -9.60
CA TYR A 73 11.63 -6.91 -8.77
C TYR A 73 11.98 -6.69 -7.30
N GLY A 74 12.90 -7.50 -6.77
CA GLY A 74 13.37 -7.39 -5.40
C GLY A 74 14.24 -6.16 -5.16
N ASP A 75 15.08 -5.78 -6.11
CA ASP A 75 15.87 -4.55 -6.04
C ASP A 75 14.95 -3.33 -5.89
N SER A 76 13.84 -3.31 -6.64
CA SER A 76 12.81 -2.27 -6.56
C SER A 76 12.11 -2.24 -5.18
N ILE A 77 11.83 -3.42 -4.59
CA ILE A 77 11.30 -3.51 -3.22
C ILE A 77 12.31 -2.98 -2.20
N ASN A 78 13.58 -3.37 -2.32
CA ASN A 78 14.63 -2.93 -1.39
C ASN A 78 14.80 -1.41 -1.41
N GLU A 79 14.79 -0.81 -2.61
CA GLU A 79 14.86 0.64 -2.76
C GLU A 79 13.62 1.34 -2.17
N MET A 80 12.41 0.81 -2.41
CA MET A 80 11.19 1.32 -1.79
C MET A 80 11.24 1.20 -0.26
N SER A 81 11.74 0.08 0.26
CA SER A 81 11.90 -0.15 1.70
C SER A 81 12.88 0.84 2.33
N TRP A 82 14.00 1.12 1.66
CA TRP A 82 14.93 2.17 2.07
C TRP A 82 14.25 3.55 2.11
N ALA A 83 13.48 3.90 1.09
CA ALA A 83 12.76 5.18 1.04
C ALA A 83 11.71 5.32 2.16
N VAL A 84 11.02 4.24 2.53
CA VAL A 84 10.16 4.22 3.72
C VAL A 84 10.98 4.50 4.98
N GLY A 85 12.16 3.89 5.11
CA GLY A 85 13.10 4.18 6.20
C GLY A 85 13.47 5.66 6.27
N GLU A 86 13.84 6.26 5.14
CA GLU A 86 14.18 7.68 5.05
C GLU A 86 13.03 8.59 5.51
N VAL A 87 11.78 8.21 5.23
CA VAL A 87 10.59 8.93 5.72
C VAL A 87 10.50 8.85 7.24
N LEU A 88 10.56 7.63 7.79
CA LEU A 88 10.43 7.39 9.24
C LEU A 88 11.56 8.06 10.02
N ASP A 89 12.81 7.91 9.58
CA ASP A 89 13.98 8.52 10.21
C ASP A 89 13.90 10.05 10.17
N SER A 90 13.39 10.62 9.08
CA SER A 90 13.18 12.07 9.00
C SER A 90 12.17 12.57 10.04
N LEU A 91 11.10 11.83 10.32
CA LEU A 91 10.12 12.16 11.36
C LEU A 91 10.69 12.07 12.77
N VAL A 92 11.50 11.03 13.03
CA VAL A 92 12.20 10.84 14.32
C VAL A 92 13.20 11.97 14.54
N ASN A 93 14.06 12.25 13.56
CA ASN A 93 15.08 13.30 13.64
C ASN A 93 14.46 14.70 13.79
N ALA A 94 13.28 14.94 13.21
CA ALA A 94 12.54 16.18 13.38
C ALA A 94 11.82 16.30 14.74
N GLY A 95 11.78 15.22 15.54
CA GLY A 95 11.13 15.22 16.86
C GLY A 95 9.60 15.20 16.81
N ILE A 96 8.99 14.80 15.69
CA ILE A 96 7.52 14.83 15.50
C ILE A 96 6.91 13.44 15.31
N ALA A 97 7.70 12.38 15.47
CA ALA A 97 7.27 10.99 15.26
C ALA A 97 6.05 10.61 16.11
N GLU A 98 6.03 10.96 17.39
CA GLU A 98 4.92 10.60 18.30
C GLU A 98 3.59 11.28 17.91
N ASN A 99 3.67 12.42 17.21
CA ASN A 99 2.51 13.17 16.74
C ASN A 99 2.18 12.92 15.25
N THR A 100 2.79 11.89 14.62
CA THR A 100 2.60 11.60 13.20
C THR A 100 2.17 10.15 12.99
N LEU A 101 0.94 9.95 12.52
CA LEU A 101 0.47 8.66 12.06
C LEU A 101 0.98 8.38 10.64
N VAL A 102 1.76 7.31 10.48
CA VAL A 102 2.23 6.81 9.18
C VAL A 102 1.50 5.51 8.87
N ILE A 103 0.92 5.42 7.67
CA ILE A 103 0.28 4.20 7.17
C ILE A 103 0.98 3.80 5.86
N LEU A 104 1.50 2.56 5.83
CA LEU A 104 2.00 1.91 4.63
C LEU A 104 0.98 0.87 4.17
N MET A 105 0.52 1.00 2.93
CA MET A 105 -0.41 0.04 2.32
C MET A 105 -0.19 -0.06 0.81
N SER A 106 -0.60 -1.19 0.22
CA SER A 106 -0.71 -1.34 -1.25
C SER A 106 -2.10 -0.90 -1.72
N ASP A 107 -2.30 -0.68 -3.02
CA ASP A 107 -3.61 -0.39 -3.60
C ASP A 107 -4.35 -1.68 -4.03
N HIS A 108 -3.60 -2.69 -4.46
CA HIS A 108 -4.12 -4.01 -4.86
C HIS A 108 -3.10 -5.12 -4.61
N GLY A 109 -3.51 -6.37 -4.80
CA GLY A 109 -2.63 -7.54 -4.79
C GLY A 109 -1.65 -7.57 -5.98
N PRO A 110 -0.59 -8.38 -5.94
CA PRO A 110 0.47 -8.32 -6.94
C PRO A 110 0.05 -8.85 -8.31
N HIS A 111 0.80 -8.46 -9.34
CA HIS A 111 0.86 -9.16 -10.63
C HIS A 111 1.52 -10.55 -10.45
N ALA A 112 0.81 -11.49 -9.83
CA ALA A 112 1.34 -12.82 -9.53
C ALA A 112 1.67 -13.63 -10.80
N GLU A 113 0.96 -13.35 -11.90
CA GLU A 113 1.17 -13.95 -13.20
C GLU A 113 2.53 -13.62 -13.83
N LEU A 114 3.21 -12.56 -13.38
CA LEU A 114 4.53 -12.16 -13.89
C LEU A 114 5.70 -12.94 -13.26
N CYS A 115 5.43 -13.89 -12.36
CA CYS A 115 6.44 -14.82 -11.80
C CYS A 115 7.65 -14.08 -11.17
N LEU A 116 8.84 -14.16 -11.77
CA LEU A 116 10.07 -13.54 -11.24
C LEU A 116 9.95 -12.01 -11.23
N ASN A 117 9.20 -11.45 -12.18
CA ASN A 117 8.88 -10.02 -12.27
C ASN A 117 7.54 -9.70 -11.61
N GLY A 118 7.01 -10.59 -10.77
CA GLY A 118 5.71 -10.46 -10.11
C GLY A 118 5.84 -10.55 -8.59
N GLY A 119 4.82 -10.08 -7.87
CA GLY A 119 4.76 -10.23 -6.42
C GLY A 119 4.20 -11.56 -5.97
N SER A 120 4.33 -11.82 -4.67
CA SER A 120 3.77 -13.02 -4.03
C SER A 120 2.46 -12.70 -3.33
N THR A 121 1.52 -13.63 -3.40
CA THR A 121 0.27 -13.58 -2.64
C THR A 121 0.33 -14.41 -1.35
N ALA A 122 1.51 -14.92 -0.96
CA ALA A 122 1.71 -15.79 0.19
C ALA A 122 0.71 -16.96 0.24
N GLY A 123 0.51 -17.62 -0.90
CA GLY A 123 -0.41 -18.75 -1.05
C GLY A 123 -1.89 -18.40 -1.26
N LEU A 124 -2.28 -17.12 -1.19
CA LEU A 124 -3.66 -16.71 -1.46
C LEU A 124 -4.01 -16.90 -2.95
N LYS A 125 -5.26 -17.28 -3.23
CA LYS A 125 -5.73 -17.51 -4.60
C LYS A 125 -5.83 -16.19 -5.38
N GLY A 126 -5.47 -16.22 -6.66
CA GLY A 126 -5.53 -15.07 -7.58
C GLY A 126 -4.42 -14.05 -7.36
N GLY A 127 -4.47 -12.94 -8.08
CA GLY A 127 -3.59 -11.77 -7.96
C GLY A 127 -4.33 -10.52 -8.42
N LYS A 128 -3.61 -9.50 -8.88
CA LYS A 128 -4.18 -8.27 -9.46
C LYS A 128 -5.29 -8.62 -10.46
N SER A 129 -6.35 -7.82 -10.45
CA SER A 129 -7.55 -8.00 -11.29
C SER A 129 -8.46 -9.19 -10.95
N ASN A 130 -8.14 -10.04 -9.98
CA ASN A 130 -9.03 -11.10 -9.50
C ASN A 130 -9.80 -10.69 -8.24
N SER A 131 -11.03 -11.21 -8.06
CA SER A 131 -11.83 -10.98 -6.85
C SER A 131 -11.50 -11.93 -5.69
N TYR A 132 -10.53 -12.83 -5.88
CA TYR A 132 -9.98 -13.71 -4.84
C TYR A 132 -9.13 -12.94 -3.82
N GLU A 133 -8.78 -13.59 -2.72
CA GLU A 133 -8.02 -12.94 -1.63
C GLU A 133 -6.67 -12.39 -2.09
N GLY A 134 -5.95 -13.07 -2.99
CA GLY A 134 -4.65 -12.60 -3.49
C GLY A 134 -4.71 -11.32 -4.34
N GLY A 135 -5.90 -10.90 -4.80
CA GLY A 135 -6.08 -9.66 -5.55
C GLY A 135 -6.44 -8.44 -4.70
N PHE A 136 -6.98 -8.67 -3.49
CA PHE A 136 -7.52 -7.60 -2.63
C PHE A 136 -6.94 -7.57 -1.22
N ARG A 137 -6.42 -8.69 -0.71
CA ARG A 137 -5.72 -8.71 0.56
C ARG A 137 -4.30 -8.20 0.33
N ILE A 138 -3.98 -7.10 1.00
CA ILE A 138 -2.76 -6.32 0.81
C ILE A 138 -2.00 -6.18 2.14
N PRO A 139 -0.70 -5.83 2.10
CA PRO A 139 -0.02 -5.35 3.30
C PRO A 139 -0.68 -4.04 3.78
N PHE A 140 -0.80 -3.91 5.11
CA PHE A 140 -1.23 -2.71 5.78
C PHE A 140 -0.49 -2.61 7.12
N ILE A 141 0.27 -1.54 7.32
CA ILE A 141 1.04 -1.27 8.53
C ILE A 141 0.71 0.15 8.98
N ALA A 142 0.36 0.31 10.25
CA ALA A 142 0.22 1.61 10.89
C ALA A 142 1.34 1.79 11.92
N TRP A 143 1.94 2.97 11.93
CA TRP A 143 3.07 3.32 12.78
C TRP A 143 2.85 4.71 13.38
N GLN A 144 2.89 4.80 14.71
CA GLN A 144 2.89 6.04 15.47
C GLN A 144 3.46 5.75 16.86
N PRO A 145 4.75 6.01 17.11
CA PRO A 145 5.38 5.77 18.40
C PRO A 145 4.63 6.47 19.53
N GLY A 146 4.59 5.85 20.71
CA GLY A 146 3.86 6.38 21.88
C GLY A 146 2.35 6.18 21.84
N THR A 147 1.74 6.05 20.66
CA THR A 147 0.28 5.91 20.50
C THR A 147 -0.13 4.50 20.06
N ILE A 148 0.47 3.97 18.99
CA ILE A 148 0.20 2.61 18.50
C ILE A 148 1.14 1.62 19.18
N LYS A 149 0.58 0.55 19.78
CA LYS A 149 1.38 -0.50 20.42
C LYS A 149 2.28 -1.21 19.41
N ALA A 150 3.60 -1.13 19.62
CA ALA A 150 4.59 -1.78 18.77
C ALA A 150 4.42 -3.31 18.71
N GLY A 151 4.71 -3.90 17.54
CA GLY A 151 4.68 -5.35 17.32
C GLY A 151 3.30 -6.01 17.38
N ARG A 152 2.22 -5.23 17.46
CA ARG A 152 0.86 -5.77 17.47
C ARG A 152 0.46 -6.24 16.06
N VAL A 153 -0.20 -7.39 16.00
CA VAL A 153 -0.84 -7.91 14.79
C VAL A 153 -2.35 -7.91 15.02
N SER A 154 -3.10 -7.39 14.05
CA SER A 154 -4.57 -7.42 14.04
C SER A 154 -5.06 -8.34 12.93
N ASN A 155 -6.07 -9.15 13.23
CA ASN A 155 -6.77 -10.01 12.27
C ASN A 155 -8.14 -9.44 11.88
N GLU A 156 -8.42 -8.18 12.24
CA GLU A 156 -9.65 -7.51 11.80
C GLU A 156 -9.68 -7.34 10.28
N VAL A 157 -10.89 -7.47 9.72
CA VAL A 157 -11.11 -7.26 8.29
C VAL A 157 -11.48 -5.80 8.09
N ILE A 158 -10.51 -5.03 7.58
CA ILE A 158 -10.67 -3.62 7.21
C ILE A 158 -10.63 -3.43 5.69
N SER A 159 -11.01 -2.24 5.25
CA SER A 159 -11.00 -1.78 3.86
C SER A 159 -10.24 -0.46 3.79
N SER A 160 -9.57 -0.19 2.68
CA SER A 160 -8.96 1.13 2.43
C SER A 160 -9.99 2.27 2.50
N MET A 161 -11.27 1.98 2.21
CA MET A 161 -12.37 2.93 2.34
C MET A 161 -12.62 3.37 3.79
N ASP A 162 -12.20 2.58 4.79
CA ASP A 162 -12.32 2.94 6.21
C ASP A 162 -11.44 4.13 6.57
N LEU A 163 -10.31 4.31 5.87
CA LEU A 163 -9.38 5.41 6.14
C LEU A 163 -10.05 6.78 5.95
N TYR A 164 -10.87 6.92 4.90
CA TYR A 164 -11.59 8.16 4.67
C TYR A 164 -12.50 8.52 5.85
N ARG A 165 -13.33 7.56 6.30
CA ARG A 165 -14.24 7.76 7.42
C ARG A 165 -13.46 8.02 8.72
N THR A 166 -12.39 7.28 8.94
CA THR A 166 -11.51 7.38 10.11
C THR A 166 -10.87 8.77 10.20
N PHE A 167 -10.18 9.22 9.14
CA PHE A 167 -9.54 10.54 9.13
C PHE A 167 -10.53 11.69 9.19
N ARG A 168 -11.70 11.53 8.58
CA ARG A 168 -12.78 12.51 8.68
C ARG A 168 -13.26 12.66 10.13
N ASP A 169 -13.46 11.55 10.83
CA ASP A 169 -13.91 11.55 12.22
C ASP A 169 -12.80 11.98 13.20
N MET A 170 -11.51 11.86 12.83
CA MET A 170 -10.40 12.43 13.60
C MET A 170 -10.36 13.96 13.59
N GLN A 171 -10.87 14.59 12.53
CA GLN A 171 -10.84 16.03 12.41
C GLN A 171 -11.89 16.64 13.33
N ASN A 172 -11.48 17.48 14.29
CA ASN A 172 -12.37 18.42 14.98
C ASN A 172 -12.83 19.56 14.05
N CYS A 173 -13.14 19.24 12.79
CA CYS A 173 -13.54 20.21 11.79
C CYS A 173 -15.07 20.30 11.78
N PRO A 174 -15.67 21.48 11.90
CA PRO A 174 -17.09 21.70 11.67
C PRO A 174 -17.37 21.58 10.15
N PHE A 175 -17.22 20.38 9.60
CA PHE A 175 -17.53 20.12 8.21
C PHE A 175 -19.04 20.18 8.04
N GLN A 176 -19.53 21.28 7.44
CA GLN A 176 -20.93 21.41 7.06
C GLN A 176 -21.29 20.24 6.15
N MET A 177 -22.14 19.35 6.66
CA MET A 177 -22.64 18.19 5.93
C MET A 177 -23.27 18.65 4.61
N LYS A 178 -22.55 18.46 3.50
CA LYS A 178 -23.25 18.19 2.24
C LYS A 178 -24.00 16.86 2.41
N PRO A 179 -25.20 16.71 1.79
CA PRO A 179 -26.15 15.66 2.13
C PRO A 179 -25.48 14.29 2.17
N GLN A 180 -25.88 13.50 3.18
CA GLN A 180 -25.38 12.18 3.57
C GLN A 180 -25.13 11.26 2.35
N LEU A 181 -23.94 11.37 1.75
CA LEU A 181 -23.47 10.31 0.87
C LEU A 181 -23.26 9.09 1.77
N PRO A 182 -23.91 7.94 1.49
CA PRO A 182 -23.63 6.73 2.22
C PRO A 182 -22.15 6.40 2.04
N LEU A 183 -21.41 6.29 3.14
CA LEU A 183 -20.02 5.87 3.13
C LEU A 183 -19.97 4.37 3.41
N ASP A 184 -19.24 3.63 2.57
CA ASP A 184 -19.03 2.20 2.77
C ASP A 184 -18.01 1.90 3.88
N GLY A 185 -17.12 2.85 4.16
CA GLY A 185 -16.11 2.76 5.20
C GLY A 185 -16.66 3.07 6.60
N THR A 186 -16.08 2.44 7.60
CA THR A 186 -16.33 2.73 9.02
C THR A 186 -15.11 3.42 9.66
N ASN A 187 -15.32 4.09 10.79
CA ASN A 187 -14.20 4.53 11.62
C ASN A 187 -13.54 3.30 12.24
N ILE A 188 -12.22 3.18 12.09
CA ILE A 188 -11.40 2.05 12.59
C ILE A 188 -10.27 2.52 13.53
N MET A 189 -10.42 3.71 14.14
CA MET A 189 -9.35 4.29 14.96
C MET A 189 -8.95 3.37 16.12
N ASP A 190 -9.92 2.78 16.83
CA ASP A 190 -9.64 1.89 17.96
C ASP A 190 -8.90 0.62 17.53
N GLU A 191 -9.15 0.13 16.32
CA GLU A 191 -8.41 -0.99 15.73
C GLU A 191 -6.98 -0.60 15.37
N LEU A 192 -6.77 0.60 14.81
CA LEU A 192 -5.45 1.15 14.47
C LEU A 192 -4.60 1.36 15.72
N LEU A 193 -5.16 1.97 16.77
CA LEU A 193 -4.50 2.19 18.06
C LEU A 193 -4.33 0.88 18.85
N GLY A 194 -5.20 -0.08 18.57
CA GLY A 194 -5.22 -1.37 19.21
C GLY A 194 -5.79 -1.40 20.61
N VAL A 195 -6.75 -0.51 20.85
CA VAL A 195 -7.50 -0.35 22.10
C VAL A 195 -8.95 -0.82 21.98
N SER A 196 -9.36 -1.34 20.82
CA SER A 196 -10.69 -1.91 20.62
C SER A 196 -10.93 -3.09 21.57
N ASP A 197 -12.03 -3.01 22.33
CA ASP A 197 -12.51 -4.06 23.26
C ASP A 197 -13.39 -5.10 22.55
N GLU A 198 -13.59 -4.96 21.24
CA GLU A 198 -14.44 -5.83 20.47
C GLU A 198 -13.83 -7.22 20.24
N SER A 199 -14.70 -8.23 20.13
CA SER A 199 -14.27 -9.61 19.87
C SER A 199 -13.55 -9.77 18.52
N PRO A 200 -12.49 -10.60 18.38
CA PRO A 200 -11.75 -10.75 17.13
C PRO A 200 -12.63 -11.07 15.91
N GLY A 201 -12.39 -10.38 14.80
CA GLY A 201 -13.17 -10.42 13.56
C GLY A 201 -14.49 -9.64 13.62
N TYR A 202 -14.65 -8.74 14.59
CA TYR A 202 -15.87 -7.96 14.80
C TYR A 202 -16.25 -7.14 13.58
N LEU A 203 -15.30 -6.38 13.01
CA LEU A 203 -15.57 -5.52 11.86
C LEU A 203 -16.01 -6.34 10.66
N GLY A 204 -15.38 -7.50 10.46
CA GLY A 204 -15.74 -8.43 9.40
C GLY A 204 -17.17 -8.96 9.55
N ARG A 205 -17.65 -9.21 10.78
CA ARG A 205 -19.01 -9.72 11.04
C ARG A 205 -20.09 -8.64 10.93
N ARG A 206 -19.78 -7.40 11.31
CA ARG A 206 -20.77 -6.32 11.43
C ARG A 206 -21.15 -5.68 10.09
N ARG A 207 -20.31 -5.80 9.06
CA ARG A 207 -20.56 -5.21 7.74
C ARG A 207 -20.04 -6.06 6.58
N PRO A 208 -20.63 -5.93 5.39
CA PRO A 208 -20.08 -6.54 4.19
C PRO A 208 -18.86 -5.77 3.67
N ILE A 209 -17.89 -6.50 3.11
CA ILE A 209 -16.88 -5.94 2.18
C ILE A 209 -17.31 -6.30 0.77
N ILE A 210 -17.46 -5.28 -0.08
CA ILE A 210 -18.01 -5.42 -1.42
C ILE A 210 -16.87 -5.25 -2.44
N TYR A 211 -16.71 -6.24 -3.32
CA TYR A 211 -15.62 -6.29 -4.29
C TYR A 211 -16.18 -6.01 -5.68
N TYR A 212 -15.75 -4.90 -6.28
CA TYR A 212 -16.13 -4.51 -7.64
C TYR A 212 -14.97 -4.64 -8.62
N CYS A 213 -15.31 -4.86 -9.88
CA CYS A 213 -14.44 -4.59 -11.03
C CYS A 213 -15.26 -3.77 -12.02
N ASN A 214 -14.89 -2.51 -12.22
CA ASN A 214 -15.71 -1.52 -12.92
C ASN A 214 -17.15 -1.51 -12.38
N THR A 215 -18.15 -1.71 -13.24
CA THR A 215 -19.57 -1.73 -12.88
C THR A 215 -20.09 -3.11 -12.44
N LYS A 216 -19.21 -4.11 -12.29
CA LYS A 216 -19.60 -5.49 -11.99
C LYS A 216 -19.31 -5.82 -10.53
N LEU A 217 -20.35 -6.21 -9.80
CA LEU A 217 -20.20 -6.83 -8.49
C LEU A 217 -19.55 -8.21 -8.66
N MET A 218 -18.36 -8.38 -8.08
CA MET A 218 -17.56 -9.58 -8.22
C MET A 218 -17.74 -10.52 -7.05
N ALA A 219 -17.64 -10.00 -5.82
CA ALA A 219 -17.81 -10.77 -4.60
C ALA A 219 -18.36 -9.91 -3.46
N ILE A 220 -18.93 -10.56 -2.45
CA ILE A 220 -19.27 -9.96 -1.16
C ILE A 220 -18.69 -10.85 -0.06
N ARG A 221 -18.05 -10.24 0.94
CA ARG A 221 -17.60 -10.92 2.16
C ARG A 221 -18.41 -10.44 3.35
N VAL A 222 -18.89 -11.36 4.18
CA VAL A 222 -19.45 -11.09 5.51
C VAL A 222 -18.87 -12.12 6.48
N GLY A 223 -18.20 -11.64 7.53
CA GLY A 223 -17.48 -12.45 8.50
C GLY A 223 -16.43 -13.34 7.83
N ASN A 224 -16.62 -14.65 7.96
CA ASN A 224 -15.76 -15.68 7.39
C ASN A 224 -16.24 -16.21 6.03
N ILE A 225 -17.36 -15.69 5.52
CA ILE A 225 -17.97 -16.16 4.28
C ILE A 225 -17.70 -15.13 3.19
N LYS A 226 -17.20 -15.59 2.04
CA LYS A 226 -17.06 -14.77 0.83
C LYS A 226 -17.76 -15.46 -0.34
N VAL A 227 -18.77 -14.80 -0.89
CA VAL A 227 -19.54 -15.28 -2.05
C VAL A 227 -19.01 -14.61 -3.29
N HIS A 228 -18.60 -15.42 -4.28
CA HIS A 228 -18.16 -14.94 -5.58
C HIS A 228 -19.30 -15.05 -6.59
N TYR A 229 -19.73 -13.92 -7.15
CA TYR A 229 -20.68 -13.87 -8.27
C TYR A 229 -19.94 -13.93 -9.61
N LYS A 230 -18.78 -13.26 -9.68
CA LYS A 230 -17.89 -13.21 -10.84
C LYS A 230 -16.44 -13.15 -10.40
N THR A 231 -15.56 -13.66 -11.25
CA THR A 231 -14.11 -13.47 -11.14
C THR A 231 -13.52 -13.33 -12.53
N SER A 232 -12.45 -12.56 -12.65
CA SER A 232 -11.57 -12.63 -13.83
C SER A 232 -10.86 -14.00 -13.83
N PRO A 233 -10.51 -14.53 -15.02
CA PRO A 233 -9.62 -15.68 -15.12
C PRO A 233 -8.32 -15.45 -14.34
N ILE A 234 -7.74 -16.52 -13.81
CA ILE A 234 -6.37 -16.45 -13.30
C ILE A 234 -5.47 -16.41 -14.52
N PHE A 235 -4.77 -15.29 -14.71
CA PHE A 235 -3.83 -15.15 -15.82
C PHE A 235 -2.68 -16.12 -15.64
N LEU A 236 -2.30 -16.79 -16.73
CA LEU A 236 -1.10 -17.60 -16.78
C LEU A 236 0.04 -16.73 -17.28
N ASN A 237 1.26 -17.00 -16.80
CA ASN A 237 2.45 -16.30 -17.26
C ASN A 237 2.67 -16.55 -18.76
N ASP A 238 2.86 -15.49 -19.54
CA ASP A 238 3.21 -15.51 -20.96
C ASP A 238 4.71 -15.20 -21.22
N SER A 239 5.51 -15.11 -20.16
CA SER A 239 6.96 -14.92 -20.24
C SER A 239 7.65 -16.04 -21.01
N VAL A 240 8.63 -15.65 -21.83
CA VAL A 240 9.43 -16.54 -22.68
C VAL A 240 10.66 -17.12 -21.96
N ASP A 241 10.74 -17.02 -20.63
CA ASP A 241 11.87 -17.53 -19.85
C ASP A 241 11.96 -19.08 -19.96
N PRO A 242 13.06 -19.63 -20.50
CA PRO A 242 13.22 -21.08 -20.68
C PRO A 242 13.26 -21.85 -19.36
N ASN A 243 13.57 -21.20 -18.24
CA ASN A 243 13.56 -21.78 -16.90
C ASN A 243 12.25 -21.54 -16.15
N LEU A 244 11.23 -20.98 -16.80
CA LEU A 244 9.96 -20.61 -16.16
C LEU A 244 9.27 -21.79 -15.47
N SER A 245 9.29 -22.99 -16.08
CA SER A 245 8.69 -24.19 -15.50
C SER A 245 9.40 -24.65 -14.23
N TYR A 246 10.69 -24.35 -14.11
CA TYR A 246 11.49 -24.62 -12.91
C TYR A 246 11.22 -23.57 -11.83
N PHE A 247 11.34 -22.28 -12.16
CA PHE A 247 11.18 -21.21 -11.17
C PHE A 247 9.74 -20.97 -10.76
N CYS A 248 8.79 -21.16 -11.68
CA CYS A 248 7.36 -20.90 -11.47
C CYS A 248 6.44 -21.99 -12.05
N PRO A 249 6.45 -23.22 -11.50
CA PRO A 249 5.54 -24.26 -11.94
C PRO A 249 4.08 -23.79 -11.78
N ASN A 250 3.31 -23.87 -12.86
CA ASN A 250 1.93 -23.39 -12.93
C ASN A 250 1.77 -21.87 -12.68
N GLY A 251 2.79 -21.07 -13.01
CA GLY A 251 2.74 -19.61 -12.89
C GLY A 251 2.93 -19.09 -11.46
N LYS A 252 3.36 -19.93 -10.51
CA LYS A 252 3.64 -19.53 -9.12
C LYS A 252 5.11 -19.75 -8.78
N PRO A 253 5.84 -18.76 -8.23
CA PRO A 253 7.21 -18.95 -7.78
C PRO A 253 7.36 -20.16 -6.85
N ARG A 254 8.35 -21.04 -7.11
CA ARG A 254 8.64 -22.24 -6.28
C ARG A 254 8.97 -21.89 -4.84
N ALA A 255 9.62 -20.76 -4.66
CA ALA A 255 9.92 -20.22 -3.37
C ALA A 255 9.35 -18.80 -3.35
N ASP A 256 8.34 -18.62 -2.51
CA ASP A 256 7.96 -17.32 -1.98
C ASP A 256 9.15 -16.85 -1.11
N TRP A 257 10.24 -16.45 -1.75
CA TRP A 257 11.34 -15.79 -1.06
C TRP A 257 10.77 -14.48 -0.55
N GLN A 258 10.26 -14.50 0.69
CA GLN A 258 10.03 -13.30 1.46
C GLN A 258 11.35 -12.53 1.42
N ALA A 259 11.28 -11.25 1.06
CA ALA A 259 12.45 -10.39 1.04
C ALA A 259 13.18 -10.54 2.38
N ILE A 260 14.37 -11.11 2.32
CA ILE A 260 15.41 -11.01 3.35
C ILE A 260 16.50 -10.17 2.72
#